data_AF-A0A965T3K3-F1
#
_entry.id   AF-A0A965T3K3-F1
#
_cell.length_a   1.000
_cell.length_b   1.000
_cell.length_c   1.000
_cell.angle_alpha   90.00
_cell.angle_beta   90.00
_cell.angle_gamma   90.00
#
_symmetry.space_group_name_H-M   'P 1'
#
loop_
_entity.id
_entity.type
_entity.pdbx_description
1 polymer ?
#
loop_
_entity_poly.entity_id
_entity_poly.type
_entity_poly.pdbx_seq_one_letter_code
_entity_poly.pdbx_strand_id
1 'polypeptide(L)'
;MEYKLEKNKKMEDKELIETIERYLTDEMSSQEKTQFEILRKNTPTIDQLVVEHKLFLDHMQAYAHRRSFAKLTSQTFNKLLAAGEWITDDSISTKTKVIQLWNKYKRVAAIAASVGGFIALTTTILVMSLSPSLNGNQLLQLSNDIEVIKKNQQVQGHLINEVKSKVPENAKLISGGSGFLIDTKGFIVTNTHVLKGNGAIVINSEGQELHANIIYSDLNSDLALLKIDDEDFTAPKNIPFIIRKKITDLGEEIFTLGYPRSDNDIVYGKGYLSAQTGYNGDSNSYQIQISANPGSSGAPLFNDKGEIIGIINTRQKQAEGVAFAVKSNKIFDLIEIVNEKENKKADKITLSKKNTANLNNRKSQLSNLKNYIYSIRSYN
;
A
#
# COMPACT_ATOMS: atom_id res chain seq x y z
N MET A 1 -29.99 -29.39 -43.45
CA MET A 1 -29.05 -28.25 -43.55
C MET A 1 -28.83 -27.52 -42.21
N GLU A 2 -29.38 -28.03 -41.09
CA GLU A 2 -29.18 -27.43 -39.75
C GLU A 2 -28.06 -28.07 -38.93
N TYR A 3 -27.47 -29.18 -39.37
CA TYR A 3 -26.47 -29.92 -38.58
C TYR A 3 -25.03 -29.36 -38.68
N LYS A 4 -24.83 -28.21 -39.37
CA LYS A 4 -23.52 -27.56 -39.53
C LYS A 4 -23.40 -26.22 -38.81
N LEU A 5 -24.47 -25.73 -38.17
CA LEU A 5 -24.49 -24.42 -37.50
C LEU A 5 -24.24 -24.49 -35.98
N GLU A 6 -24.27 -25.68 -35.37
CA GLU A 6 -24.01 -25.86 -33.92
C GLU A 6 -22.55 -26.13 -33.54
N LYS A 7 -21.63 -26.22 -34.52
CA LYS A 7 -20.21 -26.47 -34.25
C LYS A 7 -19.40 -25.21 -33.88
N ASN A 8 -20.05 -24.04 -33.78
CA ASN A 8 -19.43 -22.76 -33.41
C ASN A 8 -19.77 -22.36 -31.96
N LYS A 9 -19.75 -23.33 -31.03
CA LYS A 9 -19.96 -23.07 -29.60
C LYS A 9 -18.73 -23.50 -28.82
N LYS A 10 -18.04 -22.48 -28.28
CA LYS A 10 -16.77 -22.51 -27.52
C LYS A 10 -15.51 -22.73 -28.37
N MET A 11 -15.02 -21.65 -28.96
CA MET A 11 -13.58 -21.47 -29.10
C MET A 11 -13.02 -21.50 -27.66
N GLU A 12 -12.08 -22.38 -27.34
CA GLU A 12 -11.47 -22.39 -26.00
C GLU A 12 -10.79 -21.04 -25.78
N ASP A 13 -10.87 -20.47 -24.56
CA ASP A 13 -10.37 -19.12 -24.26
C ASP A 13 -8.91 -18.91 -24.72
N LYS A 14 -8.12 -19.98 -24.72
CA LYS A 14 -6.73 -20.01 -25.20
C LYS A 14 -6.61 -19.85 -26.73
N GLU A 15 -7.44 -20.54 -27.51
CA GLU A 15 -7.43 -20.43 -28.99
C GLU A 15 -7.90 -19.04 -29.44
N LEU A 16 -8.83 -18.44 -28.69
CA LEU A 16 -9.30 -17.08 -28.95
C LEU A 16 -8.19 -16.05 -28.71
N ILE A 17 -7.44 -16.15 -27.61
CA ILE A 17 -6.30 -15.26 -27.33
C ILE A 17 -5.22 -15.39 -28.39
N GLU A 18 -4.85 -16.62 -28.78
CA GLU A 18 -3.86 -16.86 -29.85
C GLU A 18 -4.30 -16.26 -31.20
N THR A 19 -5.60 -16.36 -31.50
CA THR A 19 -6.20 -15.74 -32.68
C THR A 19 -6.14 -14.21 -32.59
N ILE A 20 -6.42 -13.61 -31.42
CA ILE A 20 -6.32 -12.16 -31.20
C ILE A 20 -4.86 -11.70 -31.37
N GLU A 21 -3.89 -12.44 -30.83
CA GLU A 21 -2.47 -12.12 -30.97
C GLU A 21 -2.04 -12.10 -32.43
N ARG A 22 -2.32 -13.16 -33.19
CA ARG A 22 -2.04 -13.23 -34.63
C ARG A 22 -2.69 -12.11 -35.43
N TYR A 23 -3.88 -11.66 -35.02
CA TYR A 23 -4.54 -10.51 -35.62
C TYR A 23 -3.81 -9.19 -35.33
N LEU A 24 -3.37 -8.99 -34.08
CA LEU A 24 -2.68 -7.77 -33.64
C LEU A 24 -1.23 -7.69 -34.15
N THR A 25 -0.58 -8.83 -34.40
CA THR A 25 0.78 -8.93 -34.94
C THR A 25 0.84 -8.99 -36.47
N ASP A 26 -0.30 -8.88 -37.17
CA ASP A 26 -0.42 -8.99 -38.63
C ASP A 26 0.06 -10.34 -39.21
N GLU A 27 -0.06 -11.42 -38.44
CA GLU A 27 0.30 -12.80 -38.84
C GLU A 27 -0.85 -13.57 -39.51
N MET A 28 -2.01 -12.93 -39.73
CA MET A 28 -3.15 -13.50 -40.44
C MET A 28 -3.10 -13.25 -41.95
N SER A 29 -3.58 -14.22 -42.74
CA SER A 29 -3.84 -13.99 -44.16
C SER A 29 -4.98 -12.98 -44.35
N SER A 30 -5.03 -12.32 -45.52
CA SER A 30 -6.06 -11.29 -45.80
C SER A 30 -7.49 -11.84 -45.73
N GLN A 31 -7.68 -13.12 -46.08
CA GLN A 31 -8.98 -13.80 -45.97
C GLN A 31 -9.36 -14.07 -44.51
N GLU A 32 -8.45 -14.59 -43.70
CA GLU A 32 -8.67 -14.81 -42.25
C GLU A 32 -8.95 -13.49 -41.52
N LYS A 33 -8.19 -12.44 -41.82
CA LYS A 33 -8.37 -11.11 -41.23
C LYS A 33 -9.77 -10.56 -41.50
N THR A 34 -10.28 -10.74 -42.71
CA THR A 34 -11.63 -10.31 -43.10
C THR A 34 -12.72 -11.09 -42.35
N GLN A 35 -12.54 -12.41 -42.19
CA GLN A 35 -13.47 -13.23 -41.40
C GLN A 35 -13.47 -12.82 -39.92
N PHE A 36 -12.28 -12.54 -39.37
CA PHE A 36 -12.15 -12.10 -37.98
C PHE A 36 -12.73 -10.69 -37.74
N GLU A 37 -12.59 -9.77 -38.70
CA GLU A 37 -13.25 -8.45 -38.70
C GLU A 37 -14.78 -8.57 -38.66
N ILE A 38 -15.34 -9.50 -39.45
CA ILE A 38 -16.79 -9.78 -39.44
C ILE A 38 -17.20 -10.36 -38.07
N LEU A 39 -16.38 -11.26 -37.50
CA LEU A 39 -16.62 -11.84 -36.18
C LEU A 39 -16.63 -10.77 -35.07
N ARG A 40 -15.67 -9.84 -35.08
CA ARG A 40 -15.60 -8.71 -34.16
C ARG A 40 -16.82 -7.80 -34.26
N LYS A 41 -17.23 -7.44 -35.49
CA LYS A 41 -18.42 -6.60 -35.73
C LYS A 41 -19.71 -7.25 -35.23
N ASN A 42 -19.83 -8.56 -35.36
CA ASN A 42 -21.03 -9.30 -34.97
C ASN A 42 -21.04 -9.73 -33.50
N THR A 43 -19.90 -9.60 -32.80
CA THR A 43 -19.73 -10.09 -31.41
C THR A 43 -19.02 -9.04 -30.55
N PRO A 44 -19.76 -8.13 -29.89
CA PRO A 44 -19.19 -7.04 -29.10
C PRO A 44 -18.19 -7.49 -28.01
N THR A 45 -18.39 -8.67 -27.43
CA THR A 45 -17.49 -9.23 -26.42
C THR A 45 -16.11 -9.60 -26.97
N ILE A 46 -16.04 -10.09 -28.22
CA ILE A 46 -14.76 -10.38 -28.90
C ILE A 46 -14.06 -9.06 -29.28
N ASP A 47 -14.82 -8.06 -29.72
CA ASP A 47 -14.25 -6.74 -30.02
C ASP A 47 -13.63 -6.08 -28.78
N GLN A 48 -14.34 -6.13 -27.65
CA GLN A 48 -13.82 -5.66 -26.36
C GLN A 48 -12.54 -6.41 -25.96
N LEU A 49 -12.51 -7.73 -26.12
CA LEU A 49 -11.34 -8.55 -25.78
C LEU A 49 -10.11 -8.19 -26.65
N VAL A 50 -10.31 -7.89 -27.94
CA VAL A 50 -9.24 -7.43 -28.84
C VAL A 50 -8.69 -6.07 -28.38
N VAL A 51 -9.56 -5.15 -27.97
CA VAL A 51 -9.16 -3.83 -27.45
C VAL A 51 -8.36 -3.96 -26.16
N GLU A 52 -8.85 -4.77 -25.21
CA GLU A 52 -8.19 -5.01 -23.93
C GLU A 52 -6.82 -5.69 -24.11
N HIS A 53 -6.73 -6.70 -24.96
CA HIS A 53 -5.48 -7.39 -25.25
C HIS A 53 -4.45 -6.47 -25.93
N LYS A 54 -4.91 -5.61 -26.85
CA LYS A 54 -4.04 -4.59 -27.47
C LYS A 54 -3.48 -3.62 -26.42
N LEU A 55 -4.33 -3.10 -25.55
CA LEU A 55 -3.89 -2.22 -24.46
C LEU A 55 -2.89 -2.90 -23.53
N PHE A 56 -3.08 -4.19 -23.24
CA PHE A 56 -2.14 -4.97 -22.46
C PHE A 56 -0.76 -5.08 -23.14
N LEU A 57 -0.72 -5.41 -24.44
CA LEU A 57 0.54 -5.49 -25.20
C LEU A 57 1.26 -4.14 -25.27
N ASP A 58 0.53 -3.04 -25.50
CA ASP A 58 1.10 -1.68 -25.51
C ASP A 58 1.74 -1.32 -24.16
N HIS A 59 1.10 -1.66 -23.05
CA HIS A 59 1.66 -1.46 -21.70
C HIS A 59 2.91 -2.31 -21.44
N MET A 60 2.91 -3.58 -21.87
CA MET A 60 4.09 -4.45 -21.75
C MET A 60 5.28 -3.89 -22.54
N GLN A 61 5.03 -3.39 -23.76
CA GLN A 61 6.06 -2.79 -24.59
C GLN A 61 6.60 -1.50 -23.96
N ALA A 62 5.74 -0.61 -23.48
CA ALA A 62 6.15 0.61 -22.78
C ALA A 62 7.01 0.32 -21.53
N TYR A 63 6.63 -0.70 -20.76
CA TYR A 63 7.42 -1.16 -19.60
C TYR A 63 8.79 -1.69 -20.02
N ALA A 64 8.85 -2.53 -21.06
CA ALA A 64 10.09 -3.05 -21.59
C ALA A 64 11.03 -1.94 -22.07
N HIS A 65 10.50 -0.93 -22.79
CA HIS A 65 11.27 0.26 -23.22
C HIS A 65 11.81 1.06 -22.03
N ARG A 66 11.00 1.29 -20.99
CA ARG A 66 11.47 2.03 -19.81
C ARG A 66 12.61 1.29 -19.11
N ARG A 67 12.50 -0.04 -18.99
CA ARG A 67 13.53 -0.88 -18.36
C ARG A 67 14.82 -0.92 -19.18
N SER A 68 14.70 -1.04 -20.51
CA SER A 68 15.87 -1.05 -21.40
C SER A 68 16.56 0.32 -21.43
N PHE A 69 15.80 1.42 -21.44
CA PHE A 69 16.33 2.77 -21.32
C PHE A 69 17.09 2.96 -20.01
N ALA A 70 16.50 2.60 -18.86
CA ALA A 70 17.19 2.72 -17.56
C ALA A 70 18.50 1.92 -17.51
N LYS A 71 18.51 0.71 -18.08
CA LYS A 71 19.72 -0.11 -18.20
C LYS A 71 20.77 0.56 -19.08
N LEU A 72 20.36 1.10 -20.24
CA LEU A 72 21.24 1.83 -21.14
C LEU A 72 21.81 3.08 -20.46
N THR A 73 20.99 3.86 -19.76
CA THR A 73 21.45 5.05 -19.02
C THR A 73 22.50 4.68 -17.98
N SER A 74 22.27 3.63 -17.19
CA SER A 74 23.23 3.16 -16.18
C SER A 74 24.52 2.66 -16.81
N GLN A 75 24.44 1.92 -17.92
CA GLN A 75 25.62 1.45 -18.66
C GLN A 75 26.41 2.61 -19.27
N THR A 76 25.74 3.58 -19.88
CA THR A 76 26.37 4.78 -20.44
C THR A 76 27.02 5.61 -19.35
N PHE A 77 26.34 5.82 -18.23
CA PHE A 77 26.90 6.53 -17.08
C PHE A 77 28.17 5.86 -16.57
N ASN A 78 28.15 4.55 -16.34
CA ASN A 78 29.32 3.81 -15.87
C ASN A 78 30.47 3.81 -16.90
N LYS A 79 30.16 3.77 -18.20
CA LYS A 79 31.16 3.88 -19.28
C LYS A 79 31.82 5.27 -19.29
N LEU A 80 31.04 6.34 -19.21
CA LEU A 80 31.54 7.71 -19.18
C LEU A 80 32.37 7.99 -17.91
N LEU A 81 31.94 7.45 -16.77
CA LEU A 81 32.68 7.51 -15.51
C LEU A 81 34.02 6.76 -15.61
N ALA A 82 34.02 5.54 -16.17
CA ALA A 82 35.23 4.73 -16.34
C ALA A 82 36.18 5.29 -17.42
N ALA A 83 35.66 5.98 -18.43
CA ALA A 83 36.45 6.64 -19.47
C ALA A 83 37.08 7.96 -19.00
N GLY A 84 36.76 8.44 -17.79
CA GLY A 84 37.26 9.71 -17.26
C GLY A 84 36.69 10.95 -17.97
N GLU A 85 35.67 10.80 -18.81
CA GLU A 85 35.00 11.91 -19.52
C GLU A 85 34.06 12.71 -18.62
N TRP A 86 33.85 12.24 -17.38
CA TRP A 86 33.09 12.96 -16.36
C TRP A 86 34.01 13.34 -15.19
N ILE A 87 34.59 14.53 -15.29
CA ILE A 87 35.41 15.15 -14.25
C ILE A 87 34.45 15.89 -13.29
N THR A 88 34.36 15.45 -12.04
CA THR A 88 33.84 16.31 -10.95
C THR A 88 34.95 17.32 -10.65
N ASP A 89 34.97 18.42 -11.39
CA ASP A 89 36.09 19.37 -11.32
C ASP A 89 35.93 20.27 -10.08
N ASP A 90 36.78 20.01 -9.08
CA ASP A 90 37.16 20.98 -8.06
C ASP A 90 38.01 22.07 -8.73
N SER A 91 37.44 23.28 -8.83
CA SER A 91 38.12 24.58 -8.99
C SER A 91 39.27 24.66 -10.01
N ILE A 92 38.97 25.08 -11.25
CA ILE A 92 39.97 25.67 -12.16
C ILE A 92 39.63 27.13 -12.46
N SER A 93 40.44 28.03 -11.91
CA SER A 93 40.46 29.46 -12.24
C SER A 93 41.31 29.66 -13.50
N THR A 94 40.66 30.01 -14.61
CA THR A 94 41.35 30.52 -15.80
C THR A 94 40.83 31.91 -16.15
N LYS A 95 41.75 32.87 -16.28
CA LYS A 95 41.48 34.23 -16.77
C LYS A 95 40.91 34.16 -18.19
N THR A 96 39.60 34.33 -18.31
CA THR A 96 38.90 34.41 -19.59
C THR A 96 38.76 35.87 -20.05
N LYS A 97 39.01 36.11 -21.34
CA LYS A 97 38.70 37.39 -21.99
C LYS A 97 37.20 37.42 -22.27
N VAL A 98 36.46 38.25 -21.55
CA VAL A 98 35.00 38.39 -21.71
C VAL A 98 34.72 39.01 -23.08
N ILE A 99 34.19 38.21 -24.01
CA ILE A 99 33.59 38.72 -25.24
C ILE A 99 32.09 38.93 -24.97
N GLN A 100 31.62 40.18 -25.05
CA GLN A 100 30.21 40.49 -24.86
C GLN A 100 29.37 40.06 -26.09
N LEU A 101 28.90 38.81 -26.07
CA LEU A 101 28.05 38.22 -27.11
C LEU A 101 26.68 38.91 -27.22
N TRP A 102 26.22 39.57 -26.16
CA TRP A 102 24.92 40.24 -26.10
C TRP A 102 24.72 41.29 -27.21
N ASN A 103 25.76 42.08 -27.51
CA ASN A 103 25.67 43.10 -28.55
C ASN A 103 25.54 42.52 -29.96
N LYS A 104 26.09 41.31 -30.19
CA LYS A 104 26.05 40.63 -31.49
C LYS A 104 24.71 39.90 -31.73
N TYR A 105 24.11 39.35 -30.68
CA TYR A 105 22.94 38.45 -30.81
C TYR A 105 21.63 38.99 -30.25
N LYS A 106 21.57 40.21 -29.69
CA LYS A 106 20.32 40.81 -29.17
C LYS A 106 19.14 40.78 -30.15
N ARG A 107 19.40 40.91 -31.46
CA ARG A 107 18.35 40.82 -32.50
C ARG A 107 17.82 39.40 -32.69
N VAL A 108 18.70 38.40 -32.66
CA VAL A 108 18.34 36.97 -32.80
C VAL A 108 17.58 36.50 -31.56
N ALA A 109 18.02 36.91 -30.37
CA ALA A 109 17.33 36.62 -29.12
C ALA A 109 15.92 37.23 -29.06
N ALA A 110 15.75 38.47 -29.55
CA ALA A 110 14.43 39.10 -29.62
C ALA A 110 13.47 38.34 -30.55
N ILE A 111 13.94 37.92 -31.73
CA ILE A 111 13.12 37.15 -32.69
C ILE A 111 12.72 35.80 -32.08
N ALA A 112 13.66 35.09 -31.45
CA ALA A 112 13.38 33.80 -30.80
C ALA A 112 12.36 33.95 -29.66
N ALA A 113 12.47 35.02 -28.86
CA ALA A 113 11.53 35.30 -27.78
C ALA A 113 10.11 35.58 -28.31
N SER A 114 9.98 36.28 -29.45
CA SER A 114 8.68 36.54 -30.08
C SER A 114 8.03 35.26 -30.59
N VAL A 115 8.79 34.39 -31.25
CA VAL A 115 8.27 33.10 -31.76
C VAL A 115 7.87 32.19 -30.60
N GLY A 116 8.70 32.08 -29.56
CA GLY A 116 8.39 31.31 -28.36
C GLY A 116 7.15 31.81 -27.63
N GLY A 117 7.00 33.13 -27.49
CA GLY A 117 5.81 33.74 -26.87
C GLY A 117 4.53 33.47 -27.66
N PHE A 118 4.59 33.52 -28.99
CA PHE A 118 3.43 33.24 -29.84
C PHE A 118 3.01 31.77 -29.76
N ILE A 119 3.97 30.84 -29.76
CA ILE A 119 3.70 29.39 -29.58
C ILE A 119 3.09 29.15 -28.19
N ALA A 120 3.61 29.76 -27.14
CA ALA A 120 3.07 29.62 -25.78
C ALA A 120 1.63 30.14 -25.66
N LEU A 121 1.32 31.30 -26.27
CA LEU A 121 -0.03 31.85 -26.25
C LEU A 121 -1.02 31.00 -27.05
N THR A 122 -0.63 30.55 -28.24
CA THR A 122 -1.49 29.73 -29.10
C THR A 122 -1.77 28.36 -28.49
N THR A 123 -0.75 27.72 -27.89
CA THR A 123 -0.92 26.45 -27.17
C THR A 123 -1.79 26.62 -25.92
N THR A 124 -1.63 27.70 -25.17
CA THR A 124 -2.47 27.99 -23.99
C THR A 124 -3.94 28.18 -24.38
N ILE A 125 -4.22 28.96 -25.44
CA ILE A 125 -5.58 29.19 -25.93
C ILE A 125 -6.21 27.88 -26.44
N LEU A 126 -5.45 27.05 -27.15
CA LEU A 126 -5.92 25.76 -27.66
C LEU A 126 -6.21 24.76 -26.54
N VAL A 127 -5.35 24.70 -25.53
CA VAL A 127 -5.57 23.86 -24.34
C VAL A 127 -6.82 24.34 -23.59
N MET A 128 -7.03 25.65 -23.47
CA MET A 128 -8.17 26.21 -22.77
C MET A 128 -9.49 26.02 -23.53
N SER A 129 -9.47 25.92 -24.86
CA SER A 129 -10.68 25.67 -25.67
C SER A 129 -11.06 24.18 -25.76
N LEU A 130 -10.08 23.28 -25.66
CA LEU A 130 -10.30 21.83 -25.75
C LEU A 130 -10.41 21.13 -24.38
N SER A 131 -9.96 21.76 -23.30
CA SER A 131 -10.03 21.16 -21.95
C SER A 131 -11.40 21.37 -21.31
N PRO A 132 -12.08 20.31 -20.84
CA PRO A 132 -13.31 20.46 -20.07
C PRO A 132 -13.04 21.23 -18.77
N SER A 133 -13.95 22.12 -18.38
CA SER A 133 -13.79 22.97 -17.19
C SER A 133 -13.64 22.13 -15.92
N LEU A 134 -12.44 22.16 -15.32
CA LEU A 134 -12.17 21.52 -14.04
C LEU A 134 -12.83 22.33 -12.91
N ASN A 135 -13.66 21.66 -12.11
CA ASN A 135 -14.28 22.22 -10.92
C ASN A 135 -13.20 22.55 -9.86
N GLY A 136 -13.13 23.82 -9.44
CA GLY A 136 -12.10 24.32 -8.50
C GLY A 136 -12.04 23.61 -7.14
N ASN A 137 -13.07 22.84 -6.78
CA ASN A 137 -13.09 22.06 -5.53
C ASN A 137 -12.15 20.84 -5.54
N GLN A 138 -11.78 20.31 -6.72
CA GLN A 138 -10.86 19.16 -6.82
C GLN A 138 -9.39 19.58 -6.70
N LEU A 139 -9.04 20.79 -7.13
CA LEU A 139 -7.67 21.34 -7.04
C LEU A 139 -7.29 21.69 -5.59
N LEU A 140 -8.27 22.13 -4.78
CA LEU A 140 -8.10 22.40 -3.35
C LEU A 140 -7.92 21.11 -2.54
N GLN A 141 -8.61 20.02 -2.91
CA GLN A 141 -8.42 18.71 -2.28
C GLN A 141 -7.02 18.16 -2.58
N LEU A 142 -6.55 18.26 -3.82
CA LEU A 142 -5.22 17.77 -4.19
C LEU A 142 -4.07 18.55 -3.53
N SER A 143 -4.24 19.86 -3.34
CA SER A 143 -3.23 20.69 -2.65
C SER A 143 -3.18 20.37 -1.15
N ASN A 144 -4.34 20.16 -0.53
CA ASN A 144 -4.42 19.71 0.87
C ASN A 144 -3.85 18.29 1.03
N ASP A 145 -4.11 17.38 0.09
CA ASP A 145 -3.56 16.02 0.15
C ASP A 145 -2.04 15.99 -0.04
N ILE A 146 -1.49 16.82 -0.94
CA ILE A 146 -0.04 16.96 -1.11
C ILE A 146 0.61 17.62 0.12
N GLU A 147 -0.04 18.62 0.72
CA GLU A 147 0.44 19.27 1.93
C GLU A 147 0.37 18.33 3.14
N VAL A 148 -0.68 17.52 3.26
CA VAL A 148 -0.82 16.46 4.28
C VAL A 148 0.22 15.36 4.09
N ILE A 149 0.51 14.94 2.85
CA ILE A 149 1.56 13.95 2.56
C ILE A 149 2.95 14.49 2.93
N LYS A 150 3.25 15.75 2.57
CA LYS A 150 4.53 16.40 2.87
C LYS A 150 4.70 16.67 4.36
N LYS A 151 3.63 17.09 5.04
CA LYS A 151 3.59 17.30 6.50
C LYS A 151 3.69 15.98 7.25
N ASN A 152 3.04 14.90 6.81
CA ASN A 152 3.19 13.58 7.43
C ASN A 152 4.61 13.02 7.26
N GLN A 153 5.32 13.32 6.16
CA GLN A 153 6.73 12.97 6.01
C GLN A 153 7.67 13.84 6.86
N GLN A 154 7.38 15.13 7.04
CA GLN A 154 8.23 16.04 7.80
C GLN A 154 7.99 15.99 9.32
N VAL A 155 6.75 15.75 9.76
CA VAL A 155 6.39 15.57 11.17
C VAL A 155 6.95 14.26 11.73
N GLN A 156 7.07 13.22 10.88
CA GLN A 156 7.80 11.99 11.23
C GLN A 156 9.28 12.23 11.52
N GLY A 157 9.90 13.29 10.99
CA GLY A 157 11.32 13.59 11.26
C GLY A 157 11.56 14.43 12.52
N HIS A 158 10.59 15.25 12.94
CA HIS A 158 10.84 16.33 13.91
C HIS A 158 10.13 16.19 15.27
N LEU A 159 9.20 15.25 15.47
CA LEU A 159 8.59 14.98 16.79
C LEU A 159 9.24 13.82 17.57
N ILE A 160 10.32 13.23 17.04
CA ILE A 160 10.94 12.03 17.64
C ILE A 160 11.94 12.36 18.77
N ASN A 161 12.37 13.61 18.92
CA ASN A 161 13.49 13.95 19.80
C ASN A 161 13.14 14.50 21.21
N GLU A 162 11.85 14.60 21.58
CA GLU A 162 11.47 15.08 22.92
C GLU A 162 10.41 14.21 23.58
N VAL A 163 10.72 12.92 23.76
CA VAL A 163 10.19 12.16 24.89
C VAL A 163 11.36 11.36 25.44
N LYS A 164 11.39 11.17 26.76
CA LYS A 164 12.32 10.31 27.49
C LYS A 164 12.15 8.85 27.02
N SER A 165 12.60 8.57 25.80
CA SER A 165 12.22 7.40 25.04
C SER A 165 12.98 6.19 25.56
N LYS A 166 12.28 5.06 25.71
CA LYS A 166 12.92 3.77 25.99
C LYS A 166 13.64 3.18 24.77
N VAL A 167 13.66 3.91 23.67
CA VAL A 167 14.49 3.61 22.51
C VAL A 167 15.97 3.76 22.90
N PRO A 168 16.84 2.78 22.60
CA PRO A 168 18.27 2.89 22.86
C PRO A 168 18.87 4.19 22.28
N GLU A 169 19.88 4.77 22.94
CA GLU A 169 20.44 6.11 22.66
C GLU A 169 20.95 6.33 21.22
N ASN A 170 21.15 5.24 20.45
CA ASN A 170 21.55 5.26 19.03
C ASN A 170 20.59 4.53 18.09
N ALA A 171 19.43 4.10 18.59
CA ALA A 171 18.46 3.35 17.81
C ALA A 171 17.62 4.30 16.95
N LYS A 172 17.63 4.06 15.63
CA LYS A 172 16.86 4.85 14.68
C LYS A 172 15.50 4.20 14.47
N LEU A 173 14.41 4.94 14.72
CA LEU A 173 13.07 4.53 14.33
C LEU A 173 12.95 4.46 12.80
N ILE A 174 12.44 3.35 12.27
CA ILE A 174 12.44 3.06 10.83
C ILE A 174 11.04 2.75 10.29
N SER A 175 10.16 2.21 11.12
CA SER A 175 8.78 1.92 10.75
C SER A 175 7.85 1.93 11.95
N GLY A 176 6.55 2.03 11.68
CA GLY A 176 5.55 1.98 12.72
C GLY A 176 4.17 1.61 12.19
N GLY A 177 3.29 1.27 13.13
CA GLY A 177 1.97 0.72 12.87
C GLY A 177 1.18 0.59 14.16
N SER A 178 0.19 -0.29 14.13
CA SER A 178 -0.65 -0.64 15.26
C SER A 178 -0.46 -2.11 15.62
N GLY A 179 -0.83 -2.48 16.84
CA GLY A 179 -0.98 -3.87 17.24
C GLY A 179 -1.94 -3.98 18.41
N PHE A 180 -2.23 -5.19 18.82
CA PHE A 180 -3.14 -5.44 19.94
C PHE A 180 -2.71 -6.64 20.77
N LEU A 181 -3.00 -6.55 22.06
CA LEU A 181 -2.69 -7.57 23.05
C LEU A 181 -3.64 -8.77 22.91
N ILE A 182 -3.10 -9.97 22.81
CA ILE A 182 -3.89 -11.21 22.64
C ILE A 182 -3.99 -12.05 23.91
N ASP A 183 -3.14 -11.80 24.91
CA ASP A 183 -3.20 -12.45 26.21
C ASP A 183 -2.72 -11.54 27.36
N THR A 184 -2.96 -11.95 28.59
CA THR A 184 -2.57 -11.17 29.79
C THR A 184 -1.08 -11.19 30.07
N LYS A 185 -0.30 -12.02 29.35
CA LYS A 185 1.13 -12.13 29.56
C LYS A 185 1.90 -11.05 28.81
N GLY A 186 1.29 -10.30 27.89
CA GLY A 186 1.99 -9.27 27.14
C GLY A 186 2.27 -9.66 25.68
N PHE A 187 1.63 -10.69 25.14
CA PHE A 187 1.78 -11.03 23.73
C PHE A 187 0.93 -10.12 22.84
N ILE A 188 1.56 -9.50 21.84
CA ILE A 188 0.93 -8.56 20.91
C ILE A 188 1.01 -9.12 19.48
N VAL A 189 -0.07 -9.00 18.73
CA VAL A 189 -0.11 -9.27 17.29
C VAL A 189 -0.03 -7.98 16.49
N THR A 190 0.74 -8.00 15.41
CA THR A 190 0.84 -6.92 14.40
C THR A 190 1.16 -7.48 13.03
N ASN A 191 1.38 -6.63 12.02
CA ASN A 191 1.88 -7.06 10.72
C ASN A 191 3.41 -7.11 10.67
N THR A 192 3.96 -8.04 9.91
CA THR A 192 5.42 -8.16 9.74
C THR A 192 6.03 -6.93 9.07
N HIS A 193 5.37 -6.33 8.07
CA HIS A 193 5.91 -5.14 7.40
C HIS A 193 5.97 -3.88 8.28
N VAL A 194 5.33 -3.89 9.47
CA VAL A 194 5.44 -2.84 10.50
C VAL A 194 6.80 -2.92 11.22
N LEU A 195 7.43 -4.10 11.24
CA LEU A 195 8.67 -4.40 11.95
C LEU A 195 9.85 -4.50 10.97
N LYS A 196 10.42 -3.36 10.56
CA LYS A 196 11.55 -3.33 9.63
C LYS A 196 12.93 -3.41 10.29
N GLY A 197 12.99 -3.27 11.61
CA GLY A 197 14.23 -3.34 12.38
C GLY A 197 14.36 -4.60 13.24
N ASN A 198 15.26 -4.57 14.21
CA ASN A 198 15.57 -5.69 15.12
C ASN A 198 14.87 -5.57 16.49
N GLY A 199 14.35 -4.39 16.82
CA GLY A 199 13.62 -4.12 18.07
C GLY A 199 12.28 -3.44 17.84
N ALA A 200 11.45 -3.47 18.89
CA ALA A 200 10.14 -2.83 18.90
C ALA A 200 9.87 -2.13 20.24
N ILE A 201 9.36 -0.90 20.16
CA ILE A 201 8.68 -0.22 21.25
C ILE A 201 7.19 -0.27 20.99
N VAL A 202 6.42 -0.60 22.01
CA VAL A 202 4.96 -0.50 22.00
C VAL A 202 4.52 0.62 22.91
N ILE A 203 3.55 1.42 22.48
CA ILE A 203 3.04 2.58 23.22
C ILE A 203 1.57 2.35 23.49
N ASN A 204 1.18 2.39 24.77
CA ASN A 204 -0.21 2.19 25.17
C ASN A 204 -1.07 3.46 24.94
N SER A 205 -2.37 3.38 25.22
CA SER A 205 -3.30 4.49 25.07
C SER A 205 -3.06 5.69 26.01
N GLU A 206 -2.18 5.54 26.99
CA GLU A 206 -1.78 6.60 27.94
C GLU A 206 -0.43 7.23 27.55
N GLY A 207 0.17 6.79 26.43
CA GLY A 207 1.44 7.29 25.94
C GLY A 207 2.66 6.63 26.59
N GLN A 208 2.48 5.61 27.43
CA GLN A 208 3.59 4.88 28.05
C GLN A 208 4.29 4.01 27.01
N GLU A 209 5.60 4.23 26.83
CA GLU A 209 6.47 3.40 26.00
C GLU A 209 6.94 2.16 26.78
N LEU A 210 6.87 0.99 26.15
CA LEU A 210 7.29 -0.29 26.70
C LEU A 210 8.16 -1.03 25.67
N HIS A 211 9.24 -1.64 26.14
CA HIS A 211 10.07 -2.50 25.32
C HIS A 211 9.37 -3.82 24.97
N ALA A 212 9.51 -4.27 23.73
CA ALA A 212 8.96 -5.54 23.27
C ALA A 212 9.93 -6.29 22.34
N ASN A 213 10.03 -7.60 22.56
CA ASN A 213 10.82 -8.51 21.75
C ASN A 213 9.99 -9.06 20.59
N ILE A 214 10.62 -9.22 19.42
CA ILE A 214 10.02 -9.90 18.27
C ILE A 214 10.19 -11.41 18.48
N ILE A 215 9.10 -12.11 18.78
CA ILE A 215 9.11 -13.56 19.04
C ILE A 215 8.99 -14.36 17.74
N TYR A 216 8.16 -13.88 16.82
CA TYR A 216 7.92 -14.53 15.54
C TYR A 216 7.50 -13.51 14.48
N SER A 217 7.90 -13.75 13.25
CA SER A 217 7.46 -12.98 12.09
C SER A 217 7.30 -13.90 10.88
N ASP A 218 6.20 -13.74 10.17
CA ASP A 218 5.95 -14.43 8.89
C ASP A 218 5.62 -13.40 7.81
N LEU A 219 6.42 -13.38 6.75
CA LEU A 219 6.24 -12.50 5.59
C LEU A 219 5.08 -12.96 4.70
N ASN A 220 4.76 -14.26 4.71
CA ASN A 220 3.72 -14.83 3.86
C ASN A 220 2.34 -14.43 4.34
N SER A 221 2.03 -14.69 5.62
CA SER A 221 0.78 -14.22 6.24
C SER A 221 0.79 -12.74 6.61
N ASP A 222 1.97 -12.10 6.56
CA ASP A 222 2.21 -10.73 7.03
C ASP A 222 1.75 -10.51 8.47
N LEU A 223 2.05 -11.47 9.34
CA LEU A 223 1.76 -11.41 10.78
C LEU A 223 3.02 -11.62 11.59
N ALA A 224 3.14 -10.85 12.67
CA ALA A 224 4.20 -10.97 13.64
C ALA A 224 3.63 -11.02 15.06
N LEU A 225 4.37 -11.70 15.93
CA LEU A 225 4.12 -11.81 17.35
C LEU A 225 5.22 -11.10 18.11
N LEU A 226 4.82 -10.14 18.94
CA LEU A 226 5.68 -9.46 19.89
C LEU A 226 5.38 -9.93 21.30
N LYS A 227 6.34 -9.77 22.19
CA LYS A 227 6.20 -9.99 23.63
C LYS A 227 6.74 -8.78 24.37
N ILE A 228 5.90 -8.12 25.14
CA ILE A 228 6.33 -7.05 26.04
C ILE A 228 7.28 -7.66 27.08
N ASP A 229 8.45 -7.03 27.20
CA ASP A 229 9.54 -7.41 28.11
C ASP A 229 10.07 -6.12 28.73
N ASP A 230 9.31 -5.59 29.69
CA ASP A 230 9.54 -4.31 30.33
C ASP A 230 8.98 -4.35 31.77
N GLU A 231 9.76 -3.86 32.75
CA GLU A 231 9.37 -3.88 34.17
C GLU A 231 8.15 -3.00 34.46
N ASP A 232 7.92 -1.97 33.65
CA ASP A 232 6.79 -1.05 33.82
C ASP A 232 5.49 -1.60 33.21
N PHE A 233 5.52 -2.80 32.62
CA PHE A 233 4.33 -3.42 32.06
C PHE A 233 3.37 -3.91 33.13
N THR A 234 2.19 -3.29 33.19
CA THR A 234 1.10 -3.76 34.04
C THR A 234 0.20 -4.72 33.28
N ALA A 235 0.30 -6.01 33.60
CA ALA A 235 -0.54 -7.05 33.00
C ALA A 235 -2.04 -6.83 33.29
N PRO A 236 -2.92 -6.84 32.27
CA PRO A 236 -4.35 -6.73 32.51
C PRO A 236 -4.89 -8.02 33.16
N LYS A 237 -5.97 -7.89 33.94
CA LYS A 237 -6.61 -9.05 34.60
C LYS A 237 -7.23 -10.03 33.61
N ASN A 238 -7.74 -9.52 32.48
CA ASN A 238 -8.38 -10.29 31.44
C ASN A 238 -8.28 -9.57 30.09
N ILE A 239 -8.53 -10.30 29.00
CA ILE A 239 -8.72 -9.73 27.66
C ILE A 239 -10.23 -9.66 27.39
N PRO A 240 -10.78 -8.48 27.03
CA PRO A 240 -12.23 -8.27 26.98
C PRO A 240 -12.87 -8.78 25.70
N PHE A 241 -12.09 -9.22 24.71
CA PHE A 241 -12.56 -9.72 23.43
C PHE A 241 -12.12 -11.15 23.19
N ILE A 242 -12.77 -11.79 22.23
CA ILE A 242 -12.36 -13.09 21.69
C ILE A 242 -11.89 -12.91 20.25
N ILE A 243 -11.06 -13.85 19.79
CA ILE A 243 -10.68 -13.96 18.38
C ILE A 243 -11.62 -14.97 17.74
N ARG A 244 -12.40 -14.52 16.74
CA ARG A 244 -13.39 -15.35 16.07
C ARG A 244 -12.69 -16.31 15.10
N LYS A 245 -13.02 -17.61 15.15
CA LYS A 245 -12.55 -18.63 14.19
C LYS A 245 -13.40 -18.68 12.92
N LYS A 246 -14.70 -18.43 13.05
CA LYS A 246 -15.66 -18.50 11.93
C LYS A 246 -15.37 -17.35 10.95
N ILE A 247 -15.36 -17.67 9.66
CA ILE A 247 -15.32 -16.68 8.58
C ILE A 247 -16.48 -15.67 8.74
N THR A 248 -16.18 -14.42 8.42
CA THR A 248 -17.11 -13.28 8.49
C THR A 248 -17.91 -13.19 7.20
N ASP A 249 -19.20 -12.88 7.32
CA ASP A 249 -20.13 -12.86 6.19
C ASP A 249 -20.08 -11.50 5.46
N LEU A 250 -20.45 -11.49 4.18
CA LEU A 250 -20.47 -10.26 3.37
C LEU A 250 -21.43 -9.23 3.98
N GLY A 251 -21.02 -7.96 4.03
CA GLY A 251 -21.83 -6.87 4.57
C GLY A 251 -21.90 -6.80 6.10
N GLU A 252 -21.22 -7.69 6.84
CA GLU A 252 -21.11 -7.58 8.30
C GLU A 252 -20.49 -6.21 8.66
N GLU A 253 -21.12 -5.48 9.59
CA GLU A 253 -20.59 -4.20 10.09
C GLU A 253 -19.31 -4.46 10.89
N ILE A 254 -18.32 -3.61 10.67
CA ILE A 254 -16.99 -3.72 11.27
C ILE A 254 -16.54 -2.38 11.81
N PHE A 255 -15.63 -2.43 12.78
CA PHE A 255 -14.92 -1.25 13.25
C PHE A 255 -13.47 -1.59 13.61
N THR A 256 -12.64 -0.56 13.65
CA THR A 256 -11.22 -0.67 14.02
C THR A 256 -10.84 0.45 14.97
N LEU A 257 -9.77 0.22 15.69
CA LEU A 257 -9.09 1.16 16.55
C LEU A 257 -7.59 0.99 16.30
N GLY A 258 -6.90 2.07 15.94
CA GLY A 258 -5.47 2.01 15.65
C GLY A 258 -4.82 3.38 15.67
N TYR A 259 -3.53 3.43 15.34
CA TYR A 259 -2.67 4.60 15.42
C TYR A 259 -2.14 5.02 14.03
N PRO A 260 -3.01 5.55 13.15
CA PRO A 260 -2.61 6.00 11.81
C PRO A 260 -1.80 7.31 11.82
N ARG A 261 -1.66 7.97 12.97
CA ARG A 261 -1.03 9.29 13.13
C ARG A 261 0.21 9.19 14.02
N SER A 262 1.13 10.14 13.84
CA SER A 262 2.40 10.20 14.59
C SER A 262 2.28 10.78 16.00
N ASP A 263 1.12 11.36 16.33
CA ASP A 263 0.79 11.92 17.66
C ASP A 263 0.46 10.84 18.71
N ASN A 264 0.48 9.56 18.34
CA ASN A 264 0.05 8.44 19.16
C ASN A 264 -1.41 8.55 19.65
N ASP A 265 -2.27 9.27 18.92
CA ASP A 265 -3.70 9.27 19.19
C ASP A 265 -4.39 8.08 18.53
N ILE A 266 -5.26 7.42 19.31
CA ILE A 266 -6.05 6.31 18.80
C ILE A 266 -7.20 6.84 17.93
N VAL A 267 -7.33 6.29 16.73
CA VAL A 267 -8.35 6.66 15.75
C VAL A 267 -9.35 5.53 15.59
N TYR A 268 -10.62 5.90 15.69
CA TYR A 268 -11.75 5.00 15.42
C TYR A 268 -12.14 5.05 13.94
N GLY A 269 -12.37 3.88 13.36
CA GLY A 269 -12.96 3.72 12.03
C GLY A 269 -14.14 2.77 12.07
N LYS A 270 -15.18 3.03 11.28
CA LYS A 270 -16.32 2.13 11.05
C LYS A 270 -16.46 1.84 9.56
N GLY A 271 -16.91 0.64 9.23
CA GLY A 271 -17.10 0.19 7.86
C GLY A 271 -17.95 -1.07 7.77
N TYR A 272 -17.79 -1.78 6.66
CA TYR A 272 -18.37 -3.10 6.43
C TYR A 272 -17.40 -4.01 5.67
N LEU A 273 -17.63 -5.31 5.75
CA LEU A 273 -16.88 -6.29 4.96
C LEU A 273 -17.38 -6.30 3.51
N SER A 274 -16.48 -6.03 2.57
CA SER A 274 -16.79 -5.88 1.13
C SER A 274 -16.56 -7.15 0.32
N ALA A 275 -15.62 -8.02 0.73
CA ALA A 275 -15.43 -9.33 0.12
C ALA A 275 -14.76 -10.32 1.09
N GLN A 276 -15.08 -11.60 0.93
CA GLN A 276 -14.48 -12.69 1.71
C GLN A 276 -13.07 -13.08 1.25
N THR A 277 -12.59 -12.48 0.16
CA THR A 277 -11.25 -12.63 -0.40
C THR A 277 -10.58 -11.27 -0.49
N GLY A 278 -9.26 -11.25 -0.35
CA GLY A 278 -8.46 -10.06 -0.55
C GLY A 278 -8.09 -9.85 -2.02
N TYR A 279 -7.06 -9.02 -2.22
CA TYR A 279 -6.52 -8.70 -3.54
C TYR A 279 -6.18 -9.96 -4.34
N ASN A 280 -6.50 -9.95 -5.64
CA ASN A 280 -6.30 -11.08 -6.56
C ASN A 280 -6.84 -12.43 -6.04
N GLY A 281 -7.92 -12.40 -5.24
CA GLY A 281 -8.55 -13.61 -4.73
C GLY A 281 -7.83 -14.25 -3.53
N ASP A 282 -6.96 -13.52 -2.83
CA ASP A 282 -6.30 -14.02 -1.61
C ASP A 282 -7.32 -14.53 -0.58
N SER A 283 -7.34 -15.86 -0.38
CA SER A 283 -8.26 -16.52 0.55
C SER A 283 -7.92 -16.27 2.01
N ASN A 284 -6.75 -15.73 2.33
CA ASN A 284 -6.31 -15.45 3.69
C ASN A 284 -6.66 -14.04 4.17
N SER A 285 -7.23 -13.21 3.29
CA SER A 285 -7.57 -11.83 3.59
C SER A 285 -9.03 -11.52 3.26
N TYR A 286 -9.56 -10.49 3.89
CA TYR A 286 -10.82 -9.85 3.54
C TYR A 286 -10.55 -8.55 2.78
N GLN A 287 -11.45 -8.17 1.88
CA GLN A 287 -11.58 -6.78 1.43
C GLN A 287 -12.63 -6.08 2.30
N ILE A 288 -12.33 -4.87 2.73
CA ILE A 288 -13.16 -4.10 3.66
C ILE A 288 -13.30 -2.65 3.19
N GLN A 289 -14.44 -2.05 3.51
CA GLN A 289 -14.68 -0.62 3.28
C GLN A 289 -14.41 0.16 4.55
N ILE A 290 -13.16 0.50 4.80
CA ILE A 290 -12.74 1.36 5.91
C ILE A 290 -11.58 2.23 5.46
N SER A 291 -11.47 3.45 5.97
CA SER A 291 -10.29 4.29 5.74
C SER A 291 -9.09 3.67 6.44
N ALA A 292 -8.21 3.02 5.67
CA ALA A 292 -6.96 2.44 6.16
C ALA A 292 -5.77 3.24 5.60
N ASN A 293 -5.16 4.05 6.45
CA ASN A 293 -3.97 4.83 6.13
C ASN A 293 -2.71 4.14 6.69
N PRO A 294 -1.51 4.48 6.20
CA PRO A 294 -0.26 4.09 6.87
C PRO A 294 -0.33 4.36 8.37
N GLY A 295 0.12 3.40 9.19
CA GLY A 295 -0.01 3.42 10.66
C GLY A 295 -1.19 2.62 11.21
N SER A 296 -2.26 2.42 10.43
CA SER A 296 -3.36 1.49 10.80
C SER A 296 -3.04 0.01 10.58
N SER A 297 -1.97 -0.31 9.83
CA SER A 297 -1.47 -1.69 9.69
C SER A 297 -1.23 -2.34 11.04
N GLY A 298 -1.78 -3.54 11.23
CA GLY A 298 -1.69 -4.32 12.46
C GLY A 298 -2.81 -4.01 13.46
N ALA A 299 -3.69 -3.04 13.19
CA ALA A 299 -4.83 -2.75 14.04
C ALA A 299 -5.85 -3.91 14.01
N PRO A 300 -6.50 -4.23 15.15
CA PRO A 300 -7.56 -5.22 15.18
C PRO A 300 -8.79 -4.74 14.39
N LEU A 301 -9.39 -5.65 13.64
CA LEU A 301 -10.70 -5.46 13.02
C LEU A 301 -11.76 -6.20 13.83
N PHE A 302 -12.72 -5.47 14.37
CA PHE A 302 -13.81 -5.98 15.18
C PHE A 302 -15.11 -6.05 14.39
N ASN A 303 -15.97 -7.03 14.70
CA ASN A 303 -17.39 -6.94 14.37
C ASN A 303 -18.16 -6.17 15.45
N ASP A 304 -19.46 -5.92 15.26
CA ASP A 304 -20.28 -5.18 16.23
C ASP A 304 -20.33 -5.76 17.64
N LYS A 305 -20.10 -7.08 17.78
CA LYS A 305 -20.05 -7.76 19.08
C LYS A 305 -18.72 -7.52 19.80
N GLY A 306 -17.76 -6.82 19.20
CA GLY A 306 -16.42 -6.63 19.74
C GLY A 306 -15.53 -7.88 19.63
N GLU A 307 -15.83 -8.79 18.70
CA GLU A 307 -14.99 -9.95 18.41
C GLU A 307 -13.98 -9.58 17.32
N ILE A 308 -12.72 -10.01 17.48
CA ILE A 308 -11.70 -9.81 16.46
C ILE A 308 -11.95 -10.78 15.31
N ILE A 309 -12.15 -10.23 14.11
CA ILE A 309 -12.37 -10.97 12.87
C ILE A 309 -11.19 -10.87 11.90
N GLY A 310 -10.26 -9.94 12.13
CA GLY A 310 -9.08 -9.78 11.29
C GLY A 310 -8.10 -8.73 11.81
N ILE A 311 -7.06 -8.49 11.03
CA ILE A 311 -6.00 -7.53 11.29
C ILE A 311 -5.85 -6.63 10.06
N ILE A 312 -6.02 -5.32 10.20
CA ILE A 312 -5.88 -4.36 9.10
C ILE A 312 -4.50 -4.51 8.46
N ASN A 313 -4.44 -4.58 7.13
CA ASN A 313 -3.22 -4.72 6.36
C ASN A 313 -3.15 -3.66 5.24
N THR A 314 -2.17 -2.75 5.33
CA THR A 314 -1.97 -1.67 4.33
C THR A 314 -0.79 -1.93 3.37
N ARG A 315 -0.28 -3.17 3.29
CA ARG A 315 0.80 -3.57 2.36
C ARG A 315 0.41 -3.36 0.90
N GLN A 316 -0.88 -3.56 0.59
CA GLN A 316 -1.50 -3.44 -0.72
C GLN A 316 -1.84 -1.96 -1.02
N LYS A 317 -0.86 -1.16 -1.44
CA LYS A 317 -1.04 0.28 -1.71
C LYS A 317 -1.67 0.61 -3.07
N GLN A 318 -1.82 -0.38 -3.94
CA GLN A 318 -2.22 -0.20 -5.35
C GLN A 318 -3.74 -0.21 -5.55
N ALA A 319 -4.50 -0.61 -4.54
CA ALA A 319 -5.95 -0.70 -4.61
C ALA A 319 -6.55 0.61 -4.06
N GLU A 320 -6.84 1.56 -4.95
CA GLU A 320 -7.48 2.81 -4.55
C GLU A 320 -8.90 2.56 -4.02
N GLY A 321 -9.25 3.18 -2.89
CA GLY A 321 -10.60 3.15 -2.33
C GLY A 321 -11.00 1.88 -1.58
N VAL A 322 -10.12 0.89 -1.44
CA VAL A 322 -10.37 -0.34 -0.67
C VAL A 322 -9.25 -0.65 0.31
N ALA A 323 -9.58 -1.31 1.42
CA ALA A 323 -8.62 -1.77 2.40
C ALA A 323 -8.70 -3.29 2.56
N PHE A 324 -7.65 -3.88 3.11
CA PHE A 324 -7.58 -5.32 3.34
C PHE A 324 -7.35 -5.63 4.81
N ALA A 325 -7.79 -6.81 5.23
CA ALA A 325 -7.48 -7.34 6.55
C ALA A 325 -7.13 -8.82 6.48
N VAL A 326 -6.03 -9.23 7.12
CA VAL A 326 -5.68 -10.64 7.30
C VAL A 326 -6.74 -11.27 8.20
N LYS A 327 -7.26 -12.44 7.82
CA LYS A 327 -8.30 -13.14 8.57
C LYS A 327 -7.80 -13.56 9.96
N SER A 328 -8.66 -13.46 10.97
CA SER A 328 -8.33 -13.81 12.37
C SER A 328 -7.92 -15.27 12.57
N ASN A 329 -8.33 -16.19 11.68
CA ASN A 329 -7.91 -17.59 11.76
C ASN A 329 -6.39 -17.75 11.69
N LYS A 330 -5.68 -16.85 10.98
CA LYS A 330 -4.21 -16.84 10.90
C LYS A 330 -3.51 -16.57 12.22
N ILE A 331 -4.19 -15.97 13.19
CA ILE A 331 -3.65 -15.80 14.54
C ILE A 331 -3.52 -17.16 15.23
N PHE A 332 -4.43 -18.09 14.97
CA PHE A 332 -4.37 -19.43 15.57
C PHE A 332 -3.19 -20.23 14.99
N ASP A 333 -3.01 -20.19 13.66
CA ASP A 333 -1.86 -20.81 12.98
C ASP A 333 -0.53 -20.30 13.58
N LEU A 334 -0.44 -18.97 13.78
CA LEU A 334 0.73 -18.33 14.39
C LEU A 334 0.96 -18.77 15.84
N ILE A 335 -0.10 -18.85 16.66
CA ILE A 335 -0.01 -19.28 18.06
C ILE A 335 0.41 -20.75 18.16
N GLU A 336 -0.09 -21.59 17.25
CA GLU A 336 0.28 -23.01 17.19
C GLU A 336 1.78 -23.17 16.92
N ILE A 337 2.30 -22.52 15.89
CA ILE A 337 3.72 -22.53 15.54
C ILE A 337 4.61 -22.08 16.71
N VAL A 338 4.23 -20.99 17.38
CA VAL A 338 5.02 -20.45 18.51
C VAL A 338 4.97 -21.40 19.70
N ASN A 339 3.80 -21.94 20.03
CA ASN A 339 3.66 -22.87 21.16
C ASN A 339 4.37 -24.22 20.91
N GLU A 340 4.53 -24.65 19.65
CA GLU A 340 5.31 -25.85 19.31
C GLU A 340 6.82 -25.62 19.46
N LYS A 341 7.30 -24.42 19.16
CA LYS A 341 8.72 -24.05 19.32
C LYS A 341 9.09 -23.79 20.78
N GLU A 342 8.18 -23.20 21.55
CA GLU A 342 8.34 -22.88 22.96
C GLU A 342 8.07 -24.09 23.85
N ASN A 343 9.13 -24.82 24.24
CA ASN A 343 9.04 -25.98 25.13
C ASN A 343 8.67 -25.63 26.60
N LYS A 344 8.53 -24.35 26.94
CA LYS A 344 8.22 -23.89 28.30
C LYS A 344 6.72 -23.67 28.49
N LYS A 345 6.08 -24.44 29.39
CA LYS A 345 4.66 -24.25 29.76
C LYS A 345 4.30 -22.83 30.22
N ALA A 346 5.26 -22.09 30.80
CA ALA A 346 5.05 -20.75 31.33
C ALA A 346 4.70 -19.72 30.23
N ASP A 347 5.25 -19.88 29.02
CA ASP A 347 5.12 -18.93 27.92
C ASP A 347 4.02 -19.28 26.92
N LYS A 348 3.27 -20.36 27.19
CA LYS A 348 2.17 -20.80 26.32
C LYS A 348 1.08 -19.74 26.24
N ILE A 349 0.79 -19.27 25.03
CA ILE A 349 -0.20 -18.22 24.77
C ILE A 349 -1.62 -18.76 25.05
N THR A 350 -2.42 -18.02 25.81
CA THR A 350 -3.80 -18.41 26.15
C THR A 350 -4.79 -17.32 25.75
N LEU A 351 -5.56 -17.58 24.70
CA LEU A 351 -6.60 -16.66 24.23
C LEU A 351 -7.81 -16.63 25.17
N SER A 352 -8.44 -15.45 25.30
CA SER A 352 -9.68 -15.32 26.04
C SER A 352 -10.83 -16.11 25.40
N LYS A 353 -11.66 -16.71 26.26
CA LYS A 353 -12.87 -17.44 25.89
C LYS A 353 -14.14 -16.63 26.18
N LYS A 354 -14.02 -15.48 26.83
CA LYS A 354 -15.15 -14.64 27.24
C LYS A 354 -15.09 -13.31 26.51
N ASN A 355 -16.20 -12.93 25.88
CA ASN A 355 -16.35 -11.63 25.26
C ASN A 355 -17.12 -10.71 26.21
N THR A 356 -16.40 -9.81 26.90
CA THR A 356 -16.98 -8.77 27.75
C THR A 356 -17.00 -7.40 27.05
N ALA A 357 -16.50 -7.33 25.81
CA ALA A 357 -16.55 -6.15 24.97
C ALA A 357 -17.92 -5.97 24.30
N ASN A 358 -18.78 -6.98 24.30
CA ASN A 358 -20.16 -6.88 23.84
C ASN A 358 -20.99 -6.03 24.83
N LEU A 359 -20.83 -4.71 24.75
CA LEU A 359 -21.53 -3.73 25.58
C LEU A 359 -22.61 -3.03 24.75
N ASN A 360 -23.73 -2.70 25.40
CA ASN A 360 -24.87 -2.03 24.76
C ASN A 360 -24.55 -0.60 24.27
N ASN A 361 -23.39 -0.04 24.60
CA ASN A 361 -22.97 1.31 24.23
C ASN A 361 -21.58 1.31 23.59
N ARG A 362 -21.50 1.79 22.34
CA ARG A 362 -20.24 1.89 21.56
C ARG A 362 -19.19 2.72 22.27
N LYS A 363 -19.52 3.85 22.91
CA LYS A 363 -18.53 4.69 23.60
C LYS A 363 -17.84 3.94 24.74
N SER A 364 -18.62 3.21 25.54
CA SER A 364 -18.10 2.38 26.64
C SER A 364 -17.27 1.20 26.10
N GLN A 365 -17.72 0.58 25.01
CA GLN A 365 -16.97 -0.47 24.31
C GLN A 365 -15.60 0.03 23.86
N LEU A 366 -15.53 1.18 23.16
CA LEU A 366 -14.27 1.76 22.68
C LEU A 366 -13.34 2.15 23.83
N SER A 367 -13.89 2.72 24.92
CA SER A 367 -13.09 3.09 26.09
C SER A 367 -12.46 1.89 26.80
N ASN A 368 -13.07 0.70 26.72
CA ASN A 368 -12.49 -0.54 27.24
C ASN A 368 -11.46 -1.11 26.27
N LEU A 369 -11.79 -1.18 24.97
CA LEU A 369 -10.93 -1.79 23.95
C LEU A 369 -9.62 -1.03 23.73
N LYS A 370 -9.61 0.31 23.81
CA LYS A 370 -8.43 1.13 23.53
C LYS A 370 -7.21 0.76 24.39
N ASN A 371 -7.42 0.27 25.62
CA ASN A 371 -6.34 -0.08 26.55
C ASN A 371 -5.56 -1.35 26.13
N TYR A 372 -6.06 -2.08 25.13
CA TYR A 372 -5.46 -3.32 24.63
C TYR A 372 -4.84 -3.15 23.25
N ILE A 373 -4.79 -1.92 22.75
CA ILE A 373 -4.32 -1.57 21.42
C ILE A 373 -3.10 -0.66 21.60
N TYR A 374 -2.06 -0.92 20.84
CA TYR A 374 -0.76 -0.30 21.00
C TYR A 374 -0.31 0.31 19.68
N SER A 375 0.33 1.49 19.77
CA SER A 375 1.16 2.02 18.68
C SER A 375 2.48 1.28 18.69
N ILE A 376 2.94 0.84 17.54
CA ILE A 376 4.18 0.06 17.40
C ILE A 376 5.19 0.90 16.64
N ARG A 377 6.40 0.96 17.18
CA ARG A 377 7.56 1.62 16.57
C ARG A 377 8.72 0.64 16.52
N SER A 378 9.25 0.39 15.33
CA SER A 378 10.39 -0.50 15.13
C SER A 378 11.66 0.30 14.91
N TYR A 379 12.77 -0.18 15.49
CA TYR A 379 14.09 0.44 15.41
C TYR A 379 15.19 -0.58 15.08
N ASN A 380 16.34 -0.06 14.65
CA ASN A 380 17.58 -0.81 14.42
C ASN A 380 18.57 -0.69 15.57
#